data_AF-A0A336NH91-F1
#
_entry.id   AF-A0A336NH91-F1
#
_cell.length_a   1.000
_cell.length_b   1.000
_cell.length_c   1.000
_cell.angle_alpha   90.00
_cell.angle_beta   90.00
_cell.angle_gamma   90.00
#
_symmetry.space_group_name_H-M   'P 1'
#
loop_
_entity.id
_entity.type
_entity.pdbx_description
1 polymer ?
#
loop_
_entity_poly.entity_id
_entity_poly.type
_entity_poly.pdbx_seq_one_letter_code
_entity_poly.pdbx_strand_id
1 'polypeptide(L)'
;MQLSHNVLQHFGSLRGLITASQKQFCAVKGIGVTQFIQLQACTEMTRRYLLAELKEEHCFTSSDAVKMYLQTELEGLEREVFLVLFWIRNIV
;
A
#
# COMPACT_ATOMS: atom_id res chain seq x y z
N MET A 1 25.12 -0.12 -1.37
CA MET A 1 24.12 0.91 -1.74
C MET A 1 23.80 0.98 -3.23
N GLN A 2 24.68 0.51 -4.13
CA GLN A 2 24.49 0.67 -5.58
C GLN A 2 23.31 -0.14 -6.16
N LEU A 3 23.05 -1.34 -5.63
CA LEU A 3 21.92 -2.18 -6.03
C LEU A 3 20.57 -1.50 -5.72
N SER A 4 20.41 -0.98 -4.51
CA SER A 4 19.18 -0.30 -4.05
C SER A 4 18.84 0.89 -4.94
N HIS A 5 19.86 1.67 -5.34
CA HIS A 5 19.69 2.83 -6.21
C HIS A 5 19.32 2.42 -7.65
N ASN A 6 19.98 1.41 -8.20
CA ASN A 6 19.66 0.89 -9.53
C ASN A 6 18.23 0.34 -9.61
N VAL A 7 17.78 -0.36 -8.56
CA VAL A 7 16.41 -0.87 -8.47
C VAL A 7 15.41 0.30 -8.46
N LEU A 8 15.62 1.29 -7.59
CA LEU A 8 14.75 2.47 -7.55
C LEU A 8 14.74 3.26 -8.86
N GLN A 9 15.89 3.41 -9.52
CA GLN A 9 15.97 4.04 -10.84
C GLN A 9 15.24 3.24 -11.92
N HIS A 10 15.34 1.90 -11.89
CA HIS A 10 14.67 1.04 -12.86
C HIS A 10 13.14 1.12 -12.77
N PHE A 11 12.59 1.17 -11.55
CA PHE A 11 11.14 1.27 -11.33
C PHE A 11 10.64 2.73 -11.27
N GLY A 12 11.52 3.72 -11.30
CA GLY A 12 11.24 5.15 -11.33
C GLY A 12 10.66 5.74 -10.03
N SER A 13 9.98 4.94 -9.22
CA SER A 13 9.44 5.35 -7.92
C SER A 13 9.30 4.16 -6.97
N LEU A 14 9.20 4.43 -5.67
CA LEU A 14 8.93 3.39 -4.67
C LEU A 14 7.56 2.73 -4.90
N ARG A 15 6.57 3.52 -5.33
CA ARG A 15 5.26 3.01 -5.73
C ARG A 15 5.40 2.01 -6.89
N GLY A 16 6.12 2.40 -7.94
CA GLY A 16 6.41 1.53 -9.09
C GLY A 16 7.14 0.24 -8.72
N LEU A 17 8.01 0.28 -7.71
CA LEU A 17 8.69 -0.90 -7.17
C LEU A 17 7.73 -1.85 -6.44
N ILE A 18 6.85 -1.31 -5.61
CA ILE A 18 5.91 -2.09 -4.79
C ILE A 18 4.78 -2.70 -5.63
N THR A 19 4.33 -1.99 -6.67
CA THR A 19 3.27 -2.46 -7.58
C THR A 19 3.78 -3.27 -8.77
N ALA A 20 5.11 -3.46 -8.91
CA ALA A 20 5.68 -4.23 -10.01
C ALA A 20 5.25 -5.70 -9.96
N SER A 21 4.98 -6.29 -11.13
CA SER A 21 4.73 -7.74 -11.20
C SER A 21 6.00 -8.54 -10.84
N GLN A 22 5.81 -9.77 -10.34
CA GLN A 22 6.93 -10.67 -10.03
C GLN A 22 7.90 -10.82 -11.21
N LYS A 23 7.39 -10.91 -12.44
CA LYS A 23 8.20 -11.04 -13.66
C LYS A 23 9.09 -9.81 -13.88
N GLN A 24 8.53 -8.60 -13.75
CA GLN A 24 9.27 -7.35 -13.90
C GLN A 24 10.30 -7.19 -12.77
N PHE A 25 9.92 -7.54 -11.55
CA PHE A 25 10.80 -7.45 -10.38
C PHE A 25 12.01 -8.39 -10.50
N CYS A 26 11.78 -9.65 -10.87
CA CYS A 26 12.84 -10.65 -11.00
C CYS A 26 13.68 -10.49 -12.29
N ALA A 27 13.28 -9.63 -13.23
CA ALA A 27 14.08 -9.31 -14.41
C ALA A 27 15.28 -8.40 -14.07
N VAL A 28 15.26 -7.73 -12.92
CA VAL A 28 16.34 -6.84 -12.50
C VAL A 28 17.48 -7.65 -11.90
N LYS A 29 18.67 -7.48 -12.47
CA LYS A 29 19.88 -8.20 -12.06
C LYS A 29 20.24 -7.87 -10.61
N GLY A 30 20.25 -8.89 -9.75
CA GLY A 30 20.60 -8.76 -8.33
C GLY A 30 19.40 -8.73 -7.37
N ILE A 31 18.16 -8.76 -7.89
CA ILE A 31 16.95 -9.02 -7.11
C ILE A 31 16.14 -10.17 -7.70
N GLY A 32 15.68 -11.08 -6.83
CA GLY A 32 14.97 -12.30 -7.22
C GLY A 32 13.69 -12.52 -6.43
N VAL A 33 13.11 -13.71 -6.60
CA VAL A 33 11.80 -14.08 -6.05
C VAL A 33 11.73 -13.92 -4.52
N THR A 34 12.81 -14.22 -3.79
CA THR A 34 12.84 -14.07 -2.34
C THR A 34 12.64 -12.61 -1.90
N GLN A 35 13.33 -11.66 -2.54
CA GLN A 35 13.20 -10.23 -2.22
C GLN A 35 11.83 -9.69 -2.67
N PHE A 36 11.29 -10.21 -3.77
CA PHE A 36 9.92 -9.89 -4.19
C PHE A 36 8.90 -10.32 -3.13
N ILE A 37 8.96 -11.57 -2.67
CA ILE A 37 8.05 -12.10 -1.65
C ILE A 37 8.20 -11.31 -0.34
N GLN A 38 9.43 -11.00 0.06
CA GLN A 38 9.68 -10.21 1.26
C GLN A 38 9.05 -8.81 1.17
N LEU A 39 9.21 -8.12 0.02
CA LEU A 39 8.61 -6.80 -0.20
C LEU A 39 7.07 -6.87 -0.21
N GLN A 40 6.49 -7.87 -0.87
CA GLN A 40 5.05 -8.08 -0.89
C GLN A 40 4.51 -8.40 0.51
N ALA A 41 5.22 -9.22 1.29
CA ALA A 41 4.87 -9.52 2.67
C ALA A 41 4.89 -8.27 3.55
N CYS A 42 5.92 -7.43 3.45
CA CYS A 42 5.97 -6.15 4.16
C CYS A 42 4.79 -5.25 3.77
N THR A 43 4.49 -5.15 2.48
CA THR A 43 3.36 -4.32 1.97
C THR A 43 2.02 -4.81 2.53
N GLU A 44 1.76 -6.11 2.49
CA GLU A 44 0.54 -6.72 3.03
C GLU A 44 0.46 -6.60 4.56
N MET A 45 1.58 -6.75 5.28
CA MET A 45 1.63 -6.52 6.72
C MET A 45 1.28 -5.07 7.08
N THR A 46 1.83 -4.09 6.35
CA THR A 46 1.48 -2.67 6.53
C THR A 46 0.00 -2.44 6.24
N ARG A 47 -0.54 -3.02 5.16
CA ARG A 47 -1.97 -2.92 4.85
C ARG A 47 -2.84 -3.49 5.97
N ARG A 48 -2.52 -4.70 6.47
CA ARG A 48 -3.26 -5.34 7.58
C ARG A 48 -3.17 -4.54 8.87
N TYR A 49 -2.02 -3.96 9.17
CA TYR A 49 -1.84 -3.10 10.32
C TYR A 49 -2.75 -1.86 10.24
N LEU A 50 -2.72 -1.14 9.12
CA LEU A 50 -3.59 0.03 8.91
C LEU A 50 -5.07 -0.36 8.99
N LEU A 51 -5.47 -1.49 8.40
CA LEU A 51 -6.84 -2.01 8.50
C LEU A 51 -7.24 -2.42 9.92
N ALA A 52 -6.29 -2.89 10.74
CA ALA A 52 -6.54 -3.26 12.12
C ALA A 52 -6.69 -2.01 13.01
N GLU A 53 -5.85 -1.00 12.82
CA GLU A 53 -5.93 0.30 13.50
C GLU A 53 -7.30 0.96 13.24
N LEU A 54 -7.77 0.89 12.00
CA LEU A 54 -9.11 1.34 11.58
C LEU A 54 -10.27 0.52 12.16
N LYS A 55 -10.03 -0.70 12.63
CA LYS A 55 -11.03 -1.55 13.29
C LYS A 55 -11.06 -1.37 14.80
N GLU A 56 -9.90 -1.13 15.42
CA GLU A 56 -9.79 -0.90 16.87
C GLU A 56 -10.25 0.51 17.26
N GLU A 57 -9.98 1.53 16.43
CA GLU A 57 -10.62 2.83 16.59
C GLU A 57 -11.98 2.83 15.90
N HIS A 58 -13.07 2.61 16.66
CA HIS A 58 -14.45 2.87 16.21
C HIS A 58 -14.74 4.33 15.83
N CYS A 59 -13.72 5.16 15.71
CA CYS A 59 -13.78 6.50 15.18
C CYS A 59 -12.54 6.69 14.33
N PHE A 60 -12.69 6.98 13.04
CA PHE A 60 -11.62 7.67 12.34
C PHE A 60 -11.41 8.99 13.09
N THR A 61 -10.35 9.05 13.89
CA THR A 61 -10.07 10.16 14.80
C THR A 61 -9.67 11.43 14.05
N SER A 62 -9.31 11.32 12.76
CA SER A 62 -9.00 12.44 11.88
C SER A 62 -9.49 12.21 10.46
N SER A 63 -9.90 13.29 9.78
CA SER A 63 -10.26 13.27 8.35
C SER A 63 -9.09 12.84 7.45
N ASP A 64 -7.85 12.98 7.90
CA ASP A 64 -6.67 12.59 7.13
C ASP A 64 -6.51 11.06 7.10
N ALA A 65 -6.78 10.37 8.22
CA ALA A 65 -6.80 8.90 8.25
C ALA A 65 -7.86 8.33 7.30
N VAL A 66 -9.03 8.97 7.21
CA VAL A 66 -10.12 8.63 6.28
C VAL A 66 -9.65 8.71 4.83
N LYS A 67 -9.02 9.83 4.51
CA LYS A 67 -8.57 10.13 3.16
C LYS A 67 -7.50 9.14 2.73
N MET A 68 -6.54 8.86 3.59
CA MET A 68 -5.46 7.91 3.32
C MET A 68 -5.98 6.47 3.17
N TYR A 69 -6.96 6.07 3.99
CA TYR A 69 -7.64 4.78 3.86
C TYR A 69 -8.39 4.65 2.53
N LEU A 70 -9.25 5.62 2.22
CA LEU A 70 -10.01 5.63 0.97
C LEU A 70 -9.10 5.68 -0.25
N GLN A 71 -8.02 6.46 -0.20
CA GLN A 71 -7.02 6.48 -1.26
C GLN A 71 -6.42 5.09 -1.46
N THR A 72 -5.97 4.43 -0.40
CA THR A 72 -5.36 3.10 -0.48
C THR A 72 -6.32 2.04 -1.03
N GLU A 73 -7.59 2.07 -0.62
CA GLU A 73 -8.59 1.09 -1.09
C GLU A 73 -9.06 1.35 -2.54
N LEU A 74 -9.10 2.61 -2.98
CA LEU A 74 -9.54 2.97 -4.34
C LEU A 74 -8.41 2.91 -5.38
N GLU A 75 -7.14 2.98 -4.95
CA GLU A 75 -5.97 3.10 -5.83
C GLU A 75 -5.84 1.96 -6.86
N GLY A 76 -6.32 0.77 -6.52
CA GLY A 76 -6.21 -0.44 -7.36
C GLY A 76 -7.44 -0.74 -8.22
N LEU A 77 -8.46 0.13 -8.24
CA LEU A 77 -9.72 -0.15 -8.94
C LEU A 77 -9.71 0.43 -10.35
N GLU A 78 -9.85 -0.45 -11.35
CA GLU A 78 -9.87 -0.08 -12.78
C GLU A 78 -11.18 0.57 -13.24
N ARG A 79 -12.14 0.76 -12.33
CA ARG A 79 -13.47 1.33 -12.61
C ARG A 79 -13.83 2.36 -11.54
N GLU A 80 -14.63 3.36 -11.91
CA GLU A 80 -15.14 4.33 -10.94
C GLU A 80 -16.01 3.64 -9.89
N VAL A 81 -15.59 3.70 -8.63
CA VAL A 81 -16.32 3.14 -7.49
C VAL A 81 -16.65 4.26 -6.53
N PHE A 82 -17.96 4.45 -6.30
CA PHE A 82 -18.47 5.35 -5.28
C PHE A 82 -18.60 4.61 -3.95
N LEU A 83 -17.79 4.99 -2.97
CA LEU A 83 -17.89 4.50 -1.60
C LEU A 83 -18.52 5.57 -0.71
N VAL A 84 -19.43 5.15 0.17
CA VAL A 84 -19.98 6.01 1.24
C VAL A 84 -19.59 5.39 2.58
N LEU A 85 -18.79 6.11 3.35
CA LEU A 85 -18.47 5.76 4.73
C LEU A 85 -19.41 6.51 5.67
N PHE A 86 -20.16 5.75 6.47
CA PHE A 86 -20.97 6.29 7.56
C PHE A 86 -20.25 6.10 8.88
N TRP A 87 -20.03 7.20 9.61
CA TRP A 87 -19.65 7.12 11.02
C TRP A 87 -20.60 7.89 11.91
N ILE A 88 -20.83 7.31 13.08
CA ILE A 88 -21.56 7.94 14.16
C ILE A 88 -20.53 8.75 14.94
N ARG A 89 -20.65 10.08 14.90
CA ARG A 89 -19.90 10.95 15.80
C ARG A 89 -20.39 10.64 17.21
N ASN A 90 -19.62 9.87 17.98
CA ASN A 90 -19.93 9.64 19.39
C ASN A 90 -19.71 10.97 20.12
N ILE A 91 -20.80 11.71 20.30
CA ILE A 91 -20.85 12.94 21.09
C ILE A 91 -20.78 12.50 22.55
N VAL A 92 -19.63 12.72 23.17
CA VAL A 92 -19.55 12.92 24.63
C VAL A 92 -19.62 14.43 24.88
#